data_AF-A0A7S2K7F5-F1
#
_entry.id   AF-A0A7S2K7F5-F1
#
_cell.length_a   1.000
_cell.length_b   1.000
_cell.length_c   1.000
_cell.angle_alpha   90.00
_cell.angle_beta   90.00
_cell.angle_gamma   90.00
#
_symmetry.space_group_name_H-M   'P 1'
#
loop_
_entity.id
_entity.type
_entity.pdbx_description
1 polymer ?
#
loop_
_entity_poly.entity_id
_entity_poly.type
_entity_poly.pdbx_seq_one_letter_code
_entity_poly.pdbx_strand_id
1 'polypeptide(L)'
;DSSECQDMVGGDACVVRCGHPYVGDEQVYACADGAFAPADAAVECAELTCDGGLPAGAAYSTGACEDVTVDGTCIVSCAEGYVAASALYTCGDDGNFSGSGPACERLL
;
A
#
# COMPACT_ATOMS: atom_id res chain seq x y z
N ASP A 1 -10.43 -10.65 3.10
CA ASP A 1 -10.43 -12.11 2.97
C ASP A 1 -11.12 -12.71 4.19
N SER A 2 -12.17 -13.49 3.96
CA SER A 2 -12.94 -14.19 4.99
C SER A 2 -13.02 -15.69 4.66
N SER A 3 -12.05 -16.23 3.93
CA SER A 3 -12.07 -17.60 3.44
C SER A 3 -12.07 -18.62 4.59
N GLU A 4 -11.49 -18.26 5.74
CA GLU A 4 -11.51 -19.04 6.98
C GLU A 4 -12.87 -19.05 7.70
N CYS A 5 -13.83 -18.26 7.22
CA CYS A 5 -15.16 -18.12 7.81
C CYS A 5 -16.24 -18.88 7.03
N GLN A 6 -15.85 -19.82 6.17
CA GLN A 6 -16.77 -20.69 5.46
C GLN A 6 -17.31 -21.78 6.41
N ASP A 7 -18.60 -22.13 6.30
CA ASP A 7 -19.28 -23.20 7.05
C ASP A 7 -19.37 -23.04 8.59
N MET A 8 -19.32 -21.80 9.09
CA MET A 8 -19.40 -21.49 10.52
C MET A 8 -20.78 -21.80 11.12
N VAL A 9 -20.82 -22.47 12.28
CA VAL A 9 -22.04 -22.70 13.08
C VAL A 9 -22.09 -21.77 14.31
N GLY A 10 -23.24 -21.75 15.00
CA GLY A 10 -23.43 -20.86 16.14
C GLY A 10 -22.42 -21.12 17.25
N GLY A 11 -21.69 -20.06 17.64
CA GLY A 11 -20.61 -20.11 18.63
C GLY A 11 -19.20 -20.15 18.03
N ASP A 12 -19.06 -20.35 16.72
CA ASP A 12 -17.75 -20.35 16.07
C ASP A 12 -17.20 -18.94 15.87
N ALA A 13 -15.87 -18.80 15.89
CA ALA A 13 -15.16 -17.57 15.57
C ALA A 13 -14.06 -17.83 14.53
N CYS A 14 -13.84 -16.87 13.64
CA CYS A 14 -12.81 -16.90 12.60
C CYS A 14 -12.10 -15.54 12.54
N VAL A 15 -10.98 -15.50 11.85
CA VAL A 15 -10.24 -14.27 11.60
C VAL A 15 -10.56 -13.75 10.20
N VAL A 16 -10.93 -12.48 10.11
CA VAL A 16 -11.11 -11.75 8.87
C VAL A 16 -9.90 -10.86 8.67
N ARG A 17 -9.30 -10.96 7.48
CA ARG A 17 -8.11 -10.21 7.08
C ARG A 17 -8.44 -9.26 5.95
N CYS A 18 -7.58 -8.28 5.69
CA CYS A 18 -7.66 -7.53 4.43
C CYS A 18 -7.24 -8.42 3.26
N GLY A 19 -8.01 -8.38 2.18
CA GLY A 19 -7.64 -9.06 0.93
C GLY A 19 -6.67 -8.16 0.16
N HIS A 20 -5.75 -8.75 -0.59
CA HIS A 20 -4.84 -8.00 -1.45
C HIS A 20 -5.61 -7.11 -2.46
N PRO A 21 -5.18 -5.86 -2.73
CA PRO A 21 -4.00 -5.14 -2.24
C PRO A 21 -4.24 -4.33 -0.95
N TYR A 22 -5.30 -4.62 -0.21
CA TYR A 22 -5.64 -3.89 1.00
C TYR A 22 -4.86 -4.40 2.22
N VAL A 23 -4.53 -3.49 3.12
CA VAL A 23 -3.85 -3.72 4.40
C VAL A 23 -4.65 -3.13 5.54
N GLY A 24 -4.49 -3.72 6.72
CA GLY A 24 -5.23 -3.35 7.93
C GLY A 24 -5.09 -4.45 8.99
N ASP A 25 -5.53 -4.13 10.21
CA ASP A 25 -5.49 -5.09 11.31
C ASP A 25 -6.49 -6.24 11.08
N GLU A 26 -6.09 -7.47 11.41
CA GLU A 26 -6.98 -8.63 11.33
C GLU A 26 -7.96 -8.66 12.51
N GLN A 27 -9.22 -8.92 12.23
CA GLN A 27 -10.28 -8.87 13.24
C GLN A 27 -10.95 -10.22 13.42
N VAL A 28 -11.29 -10.56 14.66
CA VAL A 28 -12.05 -11.76 14.98
C VAL A 28 -13.54 -11.48 14.77
N TYR A 29 -14.20 -12.36 14.02
CA TYR A 29 -15.64 -12.35 13.83
C TYR A 29 -16.23 -13.63 14.40
N ALA A 30 -17.43 -13.52 14.97
CA ALA A 30 -18.15 -14.64 15.56
C ALA A 30 -19.53 -14.79 14.94
N CYS A 31 -19.99 -16.04 14.84
CA CYS A 31 -21.37 -16.37 14.51
C CYS A 31 -22.19 -16.42 15.81
N ALA A 32 -22.85 -15.32 16.14
CA ALA A 32 -23.74 -15.22 17.31
C ALA A 32 -25.19 -15.07 16.83
N ASP A 33 -26.09 -15.90 17.36
CA ASP A 33 -27.52 -15.86 17.03
C ASP A 33 -27.85 -15.94 15.53
N GLY A 34 -27.03 -16.67 14.77
CA GLY A 34 -27.18 -16.83 13.32
C GLY A 34 -26.76 -15.60 12.50
N ALA A 35 -26.14 -14.61 13.14
CA ALA A 35 -25.54 -13.45 12.49
C ALA A 35 -24.02 -13.46 12.66
N PHE A 36 -23.32 -13.15 11.58
CA PHE A 36 -21.88 -12.97 11.58
C PHE A 36 -21.56 -11.51 11.91
N ALA A 37 -20.85 -11.29 13.01
CA ALA A 37 -20.54 -9.95 13.50
C ALA A 37 -19.10 -9.90 14.04
N PRO A 38 -18.45 -8.72 14.00
CA PRO A 38 -17.15 -8.55 14.65
C PRO A 38 -17.30 -8.75 16.17
N ALA A 39 -16.31 -9.42 16.77
CA ALA A 39 -16.31 -9.66 18.22
C ALA A 39 -16.02 -8.38 19.02
N ASP A 40 -15.32 -7.41 18.42
CA ASP A 40 -14.95 -6.13 19.03
C ASP A 40 -15.24 -4.96 18.08
N ALA A 41 -14.47 -4.87 16.99
CA ALA A 41 -14.63 -3.84 15.97
C ALA A 41 -14.62 -4.44 14.56
N ALA A 42 -15.30 -3.76 13.63
CA ALA A 42 -15.26 -4.13 12.22
C ALA A 42 -13.83 -4.05 11.68
N VAL A 43 -13.52 -4.89 10.70
CA VAL A 43 -12.24 -4.81 9.98
C VAL A 43 -12.20 -3.53 9.14
N GLU A 44 -11.17 -2.72 9.35
CA GLU A 44 -10.90 -1.51 8.57
C GLU A 44 -9.72 -1.80 7.64
N CYS A 45 -9.98 -1.76 6.32
CA CYS A 45 -8.98 -2.04 5.31
C CYS A 45 -8.74 -0.79 4.46
N ALA A 46 -7.47 -0.43 4.27
CA ALA A 46 -7.03 0.63 3.37
C ALA A 46 -6.21 0.04 2.22
N GLU A 47 -6.20 0.70 1.06
CA GLU A 47 -5.33 0.27 -0.05
C GLU A 47 -3.86 0.42 0.36
N LEU A 48 -3.03 -0.55 0.01
CA LEU A 48 -1.58 -0.44 0.22
C LEU A 48 -1.03 0.69 -0.66
N THR A 49 -0.46 1.70 -0.01
CA THR A 49 0.35 2.74 -0.63
C THR A 49 1.82 2.35 -0.61
N CYS A 50 2.56 2.76 -1.64
CA CYS A 50 4.01 2.65 -1.61
C CYS A 50 4.63 3.88 -0.95
N ASP A 51 5.51 3.64 0.02
CA ASP A 51 6.23 4.70 0.74
C ASP A 51 7.76 4.50 0.68
N GLY A 52 8.22 3.33 0.20
CA GLY A 52 9.63 2.97 0.09
C GLY A 52 10.17 2.97 -1.34
N GLY A 53 11.51 2.92 -1.50
CA GLY A 53 12.13 2.56 -2.79
C GLY A 53 12.40 3.72 -3.74
N LEU A 54 11.96 4.91 -3.37
CA LEU A 54 12.29 6.15 -4.07
C LEU A 54 13.71 6.62 -3.73
N PRO A 55 14.38 7.33 -4.65
CA PRO A 55 15.69 7.89 -4.39
C PRO A 55 15.58 9.03 -3.37
N ALA A 56 16.50 9.06 -2.41
CA ALA A 56 16.51 10.06 -1.34
C ALA A 56 17.45 11.24 -1.67
N GLY A 57 17.12 12.42 -1.13
CA GLY A 57 17.97 13.61 -1.16
C GLY A 57 17.40 14.76 -2.00
N ALA A 58 17.95 15.95 -1.78
CA ALA A 58 17.46 17.20 -2.38
C ALA A 58 17.63 17.30 -3.91
N ALA A 59 18.30 16.33 -4.54
CA ALA A 59 18.44 16.26 -5.99
C ALA A 59 17.18 15.75 -6.69
N TYR A 60 16.25 15.13 -5.94
CA TYR A 60 15.07 14.47 -6.48
C TYR A 60 13.79 15.15 -6.02
N SER A 61 12.80 15.17 -6.89
CA SER A 61 11.43 15.56 -6.61
C SER A 61 10.56 14.30 -6.73
N THR A 62 9.98 13.89 -5.61
CA THR A 62 9.21 12.64 -5.48
C THR A 62 7.74 12.88 -5.15
N GLY A 63 7.27 14.13 -5.11
CA GLY A 63 5.90 14.46 -4.70
C GLY A 63 4.82 13.83 -5.58
N ALA A 64 5.13 13.51 -6.84
CA ALA A 64 4.20 12.78 -7.72
C ALA A 64 4.01 11.30 -7.33
N CYS A 65 4.78 10.79 -6.36
CA CYS A 65 4.71 9.44 -5.84
C CYS A 65 3.99 9.37 -4.48
N GLU A 66 3.48 10.49 -3.97
CA GLU A 66 2.65 10.51 -2.76
C GLU A 66 1.33 9.75 -3.02
N ASP A 67 0.92 8.93 -2.06
CA ASP A 67 -0.35 8.17 -2.07
C ASP A 67 -0.56 7.23 -3.27
N VAL A 68 0.51 6.84 -3.98
CA VAL A 68 0.40 5.88 -5.10
C VAL A 68 0.24 4.48 -4.54
N THR A 69 -0.84 3.83 -4.95
CA THR A 69 -1.18 2.47 -4.57
C THR A 69 -0.57 1.44 -5.51
N VAL A 70 -0.63 0.17 -5.11
CA VAL A 70 -0.15 -1.01 -5.86
C VAL A 70 -0.53 -0.95 -7.35
N ASP A 71 0.41 -1.35 -8.22
CA ASP A 71 0.35 -1.25 -9.68
C ASP A 71 0.30 0.18 -10.25
N GLY A 72 0.17 1.19 -9.38
CA GLY A 72 0.26 2.59 -9.73
C GLY A 72 1.67 3.00 -10.15
N THR A 73 1.76 4.04 -10.96
CA THR A 73 3.05 4.58 -11.43
C THR A 73 3.17 6.06 -11.14
N CYS A 74 4.38 6.51 -10.84
CA CYS A 74 4.71 7.91 -10.67
C CYS A 74 6.01 8.29 -11.41
N ILE A 75 6.21 9.60 -11.56
CA ILE A 75 7.43 10.15 -12.15
C ILE A 75 8.27 10.80 -11.05
N VAL A 76 9.50 10.33 -10.90
CA VAL A 76 10.52 11.04 -10.12
C VAL A 76 11.32 11.91 -11.07
N SER A 77 11.46 13.20 -10.76
CA SER A 77 12.25 14.13 -11.54
C SER A 77 13.41 14.69 -10.75
N CYS A 78 14.41 15.24 -11.43
CA CYS A 78 15.43 16.04 -10.77
C CYS A 78 14.86 17.38 -10.30
N ALA A 79 15.29 17.82 -9.12
CA ALA A 79 14.89 19.09 -8.52
C ALA A 79 15.47 20.29 -9.28
N GLU A 80 14.94 21.48 -8.99
CA GLU A 80 15.49 22.73 -9.54
C GLU A 80 16.97 22.91 -9.15
N GLY A 81 17.78 23.39 -10.10
CA GLY A 81 19.25 23.48 -9.94
C GLY A 81 20.01 22.21 -10.35
N TYR A 82 19.31 21.18 -10.83
CA TYR A 82 19.87 19.98 -11.45
C TYR A 82 19.43 19.88 -12.91
N VAL A 83 20.08 18.98 -13.67
CA VAL A 83 19.68 18.68 -15.06
C VAL A 83 18.22 18.24 -15.14
N ALA A 84 17.54 18.60 -16.23
CA ALA A 84 16.16 18.19 -16.45
C ALA A 84 16.10 16.72 -16.89
N ALA A 85 16.01 15.80 -15.92
CA ALA A 85 15.83 14.38 -16.13
C ALA A 85 14.71 13.82 -15.24
N SER A 86 14.10 12.72 -15.68
CA SER A 86 13.04 12.04 -14.93
C SER A 86 13.06 10.53 -15.20
N ALA A 87 12.43 9.77 -14.30
CA ALA A 87 12.27 8.32 -14.41
C ALA A 87 10.89 7.88 -13.91
N LEU A 88 10.39 6.80 -14.50
CA LEU A 88 9.15 6.15 -14.08
C LEU A 88 9.44 5.16 -12.94
N TYR A 89 8.60 5.19 -11.93
CA TYR A 89 8.55 4.22 -10.84
C TYR A 89 7.19 3.55 -10.80
N THR A 90 7.15 2.27 -10.43
CA THR A 90 5.93 1.48 -10.26
C THR A 90 5.83 0.99 -8.82
N CYS A 91 4.67 1.16 -8.19
CA CYS A 91 4.41 0.67 -6.85
C CYS A 91 4.17 -0.84 -6.87
N GLY A 92 4.95 -1.60 -6.10
CA GLY A 92 4.82 -3.05 -5.97
C GLY A 92 3.95 -3.48 -4.79
N ASP A 93 3.60 -4.77 -4.78
CA ASP A 93 2.81 -5.41 -3.73
C ASP A 93 3.52 -5.46 -2.36
N ASP A 94 4.81 -5.15 -2.33
CA ASP A 94 5.65 -5.08 -1.13
C ASP A 94 5.63 -3.69 -0.47
N GLY A 95 4.84 -2.75 -0.99
CA GLY A 95 4.77 -1.37 -0.50
C GLY A 95 5.99 -0.53 -0.92
N ASN A 96 6.76 -1.01 -1.89
CA ASN A 96 7.97 -0.35 -2.36
C ASN A 96 7.88 0.00 -3.84
N PHE A 97 8.40 1.16 -4.21
CA PHE A 97 8.54 1.54 -5.61
C PHE A 97 9.73 0.83 -6.26
N SER A 98 9.50 0.33 -7.47
CA SER A 98 10.52 -0.23 -8.35
C SER A 98 10.78 0.70 -9.54
N GLY A 99 12.04 1.01 -9.78
CA GLY A 99 12.49 1.90 -10.84
C GLY A 99 13.96 2.24 -10.71
N SER A 100 14.52 2.87 -11.74
CA SER A 100 15.90 3.39 -11.73
C SER A 100 15.85 4.91 -11.80
N GLY A 101 16.37 5.57 -10.75
CA GLY A 101 16.27 7.02 -10.61
C GLY A 101 16.97 7.79 -11.73
N PRO A 102 16.53 9.03 -12.03
CA PRO A 102 17.19 9.86 -13.03
C PRO A 102 18.61 10.25 -12.56
N ALA A 103 19.53 10.43 -13.50
CA ALA A 103 20.86 10.95 -13.19
C ALA A 103 20.80 12.47 -12.97
N CYS A 104 20.75 12.89 -11.71
CA CYS A 104 20.66 14.30 -11.34
C CYS A 104 22.06 14.91 -11.09
N GLU A 105 22.66 15.46 -12.13
CA GLU A 105 23.86 16.30 -12.05
C GLU A 105 23.49 17.76 -11.76
N ARG A 106 24.24 18.44 -10.89
CA ARG A 106 24.02 19.85 -10.54
C ARG A 106 24.40 20.75 -11.71
N LEU A 107 23.57 21.74 -12.00
CA LEU A 107 23.89 22.81 -12.95
C LEU A 107 24.80 23.82 -12.23
N LEU A 108 26.05 23.93 -12.68
CA LEU A 108 27.05 24.87 -12.17
C LEU A 108 26.95 26.24 -12.86
#